data_AF-A0A8K0LYZ2-F1
#
_entry.id   AF-A0A8K0LYZ2-F1
#
_cell.length_a   1.000
_cell.length_b   1.000
_cell.length_c   1.000
_cell.angle_alpha   90.00
_cell.angle_beta   90.00
_cell.angle_gamma   90.00
#
_symmetry.space_group_name_H-M   'P 1'
#
loop_
_entity.id
_entity.type
_entity.pdbx_description
1 polymer ?
#
loop_
_entity_poly.entity_id
_entity_poly.type
_entity_poly.pdbx_seq_one_letter_code
_entity_poly.pdbx_strand_id
1 'polypeptide(L)'
;MPVSANLRAAQEVLRSRAAATSARNAASTSKKPISIRAATALYKSSSPAAVHRLIRKIESDDIPAQPGRPCVLIDDEDEALVAFVVRM
;
A
#
# COMPACT_ATOMS: atom_id res chain seq x y z
N MET A 1 3.51 17.50 -3.03
CA MET A 1 3.09 16.76 -1.82
C MET A 1 4.34 16.21 -1.13
N PRO A 2 4.69 16.63 0.09
CA PRO A 2 5.77 16.00 0.83
C PRO A 2 5.38 14.54 1.11
N VAL A 3 6.11 13.60 0.49
CA VAL A 3 5.94 12.16 0.75
C VAL A 3 6.22 11.90 2.23
N SER A 4 5.27 11.28 2.92
CA SER A 4 5.38 11.03 4.35
C SER A 4 6.59 10.14 4.65
N ALA A 5 7.26 10.39 5.78
CA ALA A 5 8.39 9.57 6.26
C ALA A 5 8.03 8.08 6.34
N ASN A 6 6.77 7.78 6.68
CA ASN A 6 6.23 6.43 6.74
C ASN A 6 6.18 5.76 5.36
N LEU A 7 5.84 6.51 4.31
CA LEU A 7 5.80 6.00 2.94
C LEU A 7 7.20 5.69 2.41
N ARG A 8 8.18 6.57 2.67
CA ARG A 8 9.58 6.31 2.31
C ARG A 8 10.14 5.07 3.02
N ALA A 9 9.85 4.93 4.32
CA ALA A 9 10.23 3.74 5.08
C ALA A 9 9.61 2.46 4.50
N ALA A 10 8.34 2.49 4.12
CA ALA A 10 7.65 1.34 3.53
C ALA A 10 8.26 0.95 2.17
N GLN A 11 8.51 1.93 1.30
CA GLN A 11 9.12 1.70 -0.01
C GLN A 11 10.53 1.12 0.08
N GLU A 12 11.35 1.59 1.03
CA GLU A 12 12.71 1.08 1.19
C GLU A 12 12.73 -0.37 1.69
N VAL A 13 11.79 -0.75 2.56
CA VAL A 13 11.62 -2.16 2.97
C VAL A 13 11.29 -3.04 1.78
N LEU A 14 10.37 -2.60 0.91
CA LEU A 14 9.98 -3.32 -0.30
C LEU A 14 11.14 -3.44 -1.29
N ARG A 15 11.86 -2.34 -1.54
CA ARG A 15 13.05 -2.34 -2.41
C ARG A 15 14.13 -3.29 -1.90
N SER A 16 14.40 -3.28 -0.60
CA SER A 16 15.39 -4.16 0.01
C SER A 16 14.99 -5.64 -0.08
N ARG A 17 13.69 -5.96 0.10
CA ARG A 17 13.14 -7.32 -0.11
C ARG A 17 13.25 -7.78 -1.56
N ALA A 18 12.95 -6.89 -2.51
CA ALA A 18 13.07 -7.18 -3.94
C ALA A 18 14.54 -7.44 -4.32
N ALA A 19 15.46 -6.60 -3.84
CA ALA A 19 16.90 -6.78 -4.05
C ALA A 19 17.43 -8.09 -3.45
N ALA A 20 16.98 -8.46 -2.24
CA ALA A 20 17.35 -9.73 -1.61
C ALA A 20 16.80 -10.96 -2.36
N THR A 21 15.67 -10.81 -3.08
CA THR A 21 15.10 -11.87 -3.91
C THR A 21 15.85 -12.00 -5.24
N SER A 22 16.20 -10.88 -5.87
CA SER A 22 17.03 -10.88 -7.09
C SER A 22 18.45 -11.41 -6.83
N ALA A 23 19.05 -11.09 -5.68
CA ALA A 23 20.37 -11.58 -5.28
C ALA A 23 20.43 -13.09 -5.00
N ARG A 24 19.30 -13.78 -4.76
CA ARG A 24 19.30 -15.26 -4.67
C ARG A 24 19.56 -15.93 -6.02
N ASN A 25 19.29 -15.25 -7.14
CA ASN A 25 19.52 -15.78 -8.48
C ASN A 25 20.95 -15.57 -8.97
N ALA A 26 21.69 -14.63 -8.39
CA ALA A 26 23.09 -14.36 -8.71
C ALA A 26 23.94 -14.72 -7.48
N ALA A 27 24.71 -15.82 -7.58
CA ALA A 27 25.48 -16.52 -6.53
C ALA A 27 26.39 -15.67 -5.61
N SER A 28 25.86 -14.63 -4.97
CA SER A 28 26.56 -13.64 -4.18
C SER A 28 25.80 -13.40 -2.88
N THR A 29 26.57 -13.42 -1.79
CA THR A 29 26.19 -13.22 -0.38
C THR A 29 24.79 -12.64 -0.17
N SER A 30 23.84 -13.47 0.29
CA SER A 30 22.48 -13.02 0.57
C SER A 30 22.49 -11.97 1.69
N LYS A 31 22.40 -10.69 1.34
CA LYS A 31 22.20 -9.63 2.34
C LYS A 31 20.77 -9.75 2.85
N LYS A 32 20.62 -9.86 4.17
CA LYS A 32 19.30 -9.88 4.82
C LYS A 32 18.56 -8.57 4.48
N PRO A 33 17.28 -8.63 4.06
CA PRO A 33 16.53 -7.43 3.75
C PRO A 33 16.35 -6.56 5.00
N ILE A 34 16.22 -5.25 4.80
CA ILE A 34 16.06 -4.29 5.89
C ILE A 34 14.78 -4.60 6.67
N SER A 35 14.89 -4.59 8.00
CA SER A 35 13.72 -4.79 8.86
C SER A 35 12.88 -3.51 8.92
N ILE A 36 11.58 -3.67 9.19
CA ILE A 36 10.65 -2.54 9.36
C ILE A 36 11.16 -1.59 10.45
N ARG A 37 11.68 -2.14 11.56
CA ARG A 37 12.23 -1.35 12.67
C ARG A 37 13.45 -0.53 12.23
N ALA A 38 14.37 -1.14 11.48
CA ALA A 38 15.53 -0.44 10.94
C ALA A 38 15.11 0.68 9.97
N ALA A 39 14.16 0.41 9.05
CA ALA A 39 13.63 1.43 8.14
C ALA A 39 12.92 2.58 8.90
N THR A 40 12.16 2.27 9.95
CA THR A 40 11.49 3.31 10.76
C THR A 40 12.49 4.23 11.45
N ALA A 41 13.60 3.69 11.95
CA ALA A 41 14.68 4.48 12.53
C ALA A 41 15.39 5.35 11.48
N LEU A 42 15.62 4.80 10.28
CA LEU A 42 16.34 5.47 9.19
C LEU A 42 15.59 6.69 8.65
N TYR A 43 14.26 6.58 8.54
CA TYR A 43 13.41 7.64 8.00
C TYR A 43 12.68 8.46 9.06
N LYS A 44 12.97 8.26 10.35
CA LYS A 44 12.29 8.93 11.48
C LYS A 44 10.76 8.83 11.35
N SER A 45 10.29 7.63 11.04
CA SER A 45 8.88 7.37 10.81
C SER A 45 8.11 7.35 12.14
N SER A 46 6.83 7.74 12.12
CA SER A 46 6.05 7.94 13.35
C SER A 46 5.70 6.63 14.06
N SER A 47 5.54 5.52 13.30
CA SER A 47 5.18 4.22 13.89
C SER A 47 5.55 3.03 12.98
N PRO A 48 6.17 1.97 13.52
CA PRO A 48 6.38 0.71 12.80
C PRO A 48 5.09 0.05 12.32
N ALA A 49 3.99 0.18 13.08
CA ALA A 49 2.69 -0.37 12.70
C ALA A 49 2.10 0.35 11.49
N ALA A 50 2.27 1.68 11.41
CA ALA A 50 1.84 2.46 10.24
C ALA A 50 2.63 2.07 8.98
N VAL A 51 3.95 1.88 9.11
CA VAL A 51 4.81 1.39 8.01
C VAL A 51 4.36 0.00 7.56
N HIS A 52 4.05 -0.92 8.47
CA HIS A 52 3.56 -2.25 8.13
C HIS A 52 2.22 -2.23 7.38
N ARG A 53 1.28 -1.36 7.78
CA ARG A 53 0.00 -1.18 7.05
C ARG A 53 0.22 -0.63 5.64
N LEU A 54 1.15 0.33 5.48
CA LEU A 54 1.52 0.88 4.18
C LEU A 54 2.18 -0.16 3.27
N ILE A 55 3.10 -0.97 3.80
CA ILE A 55 3.72 -2.07 3.06
C ILE A 55 2.63 -3.00 2.52
N ARG A 56 1.69 -3.42 3.38
CA ARG A 56 0.57 -4.28 2.97
C ARG A 56 -0.29 -3.61 1.90
N LYS A 57 -0.59 -2.31 2.03
CA LYS A 57 -1.37 -1.57 1.04
C LYS A 57 -0.67 -1.54 -0.31
N ILE A 58 0.64 -1.25 -0.33
CA ILE A 58 1.44 -1.20 -1.57
C ILE A 58 1.54 -2.60 -2.22
N GLU A 59 1.77 -3.65 -1.43
CA GLU A 59 1.78 -5.03 -1.94
C GLU A 59 0.39 -5.48 -2.43
N SER A 60 -0.69 -4.94 -1.86
CA SER A 60 -2.07 -5.26 -2.27
C SER A 60 -2.54 -4.46 -3.48
N ASP A 61 -2.09 -3.21 -3.66
CA ASP A 61 -2.41 -2.40 -4.84
C ASP A 61 -1.77 -3.00 -6.13
N ASP A 62 -0.72 -3.81 -5.99
CA ASP A 62 -0.06 -4.55 -7.09
C ASP A 62 -0.84 -5.83 -7.48
N ILE A 63 -1.76 -6.27 -6.63
CA ILE A 63 -2.73 -7.33 -6.94
C ILE A 63 -3.99 -6.58 -7.40
N PRO A 64 -4.47 -6.76 -8.64
CA PRO A 64 -5.75 -6.16 -9.02
C PRO A 64 -6.77 -6.61 -7.97
N ALA A 65 -7.34 -5.64 -7.26
CA ALA A 65 -8.36 -5.92 -6.26
C ALA A 65 -9.40 -6.80 -6.96
N GLN A 66 -9.56 -8.05 -6.51
CA GLN A 66 -10.74 -8.79 -6.94
C GLN A 66 -11.92 -7.89 -6.58
N PRO A 67 -12.84 -7.61 -7.52
CA PRO A 67 -13.99 -6.78 -7.23
C PRO A 67 -14.85 -7.55 -6.21
N GLY A 68 -14.55 -7.37 -4.93
CA GLY A 68 -15.49 -7.61 -3.86
C GLY A 68 -16.68 -6.68 -4.08
N ARG A 69 -17.87 -7.17 -3.71
CA ARG A 69 -19.20 -6.55 -3.87
C ARG A 69 -19.13 -5.04 -4.15
N PRO A 70 -19.59 -4.57 -5.33
CA PRO A 70 -19.70 -3.15 -5.62
C PRO A 70 -20.48 -2.46 -4.49
N CYS A 71 -19.81 -1.55 -3.79
CA CYS A 71 -20.46 -0.70 -2.83
C CYS A 71 -20.94 0.55 -3.56
N VAL A 72 -22.27 0.63 -3.65
CA VAL A 72 -23.10 1.83 -3.82
C VAL A 72 -23.22 2.33 -5.26
N LEU A 73 -24.48 2.67 -5.57
CA LEU A 73 -25.11 3.00 -6.85
C LEU A 73 -24.21 3.75 -7.84
N ILE A 74 -24.32 3.35 -9.12
CA ILE A 74 -23.78 4.09 -10.26
C ILE A 74 -24.60 5.38 -10.41
N ASP A 75 -23.98 6.49 -10.84
CA ASP A 75 -24.60 7.83 -10.94
C ASP A 75 -25.98 7.82 -11.64
N ASP A 76 -26.21 6.90 -12.57
CA ASP A 76 -27.51 6.70 -13.25
C ASP A 76 -28.65 6.25 -12.32
N GLU A 77 -28.35 5.53 -11.24
CA GLU A 77 -29.35 5.08 -10.24
C GLU A 77 -29.59 6.17 -9.16
N ASP A 78 -28.62 7.05 -8.92
CA ASP A 78 -28.73 8.15 -7.94
C ASP A 78 -29.68 9.26 -8.46
N GLU A 79 -29.66 9.57 -9.75
CA GLU A 79 -30.56 10.56 -10.36
C GLU A 79 -32.04 10.10 -10.35
N ALA A 80 -32.29 8.79 -10.49
CA ALA A 80 -33.63 8.22 -10.38
C ALA A 80 -34.20 8.28 -8.94
N LEU A 81 -33.33 8.12 -7.93
CA LEU A 81 -33.72 8.29 -6.52
C LEU A 81 -33.99 9.75 -6.16
N VAL A 82 -33.19 10.69 -6.67
CA VAL A 82 -33.44 12.13 -6.48
C VAL A 82 -34.77 12.54 -7.12
N ALA A 83 -35.08 12.04 -8.32
CA ALA A 83 -36.35 12.31 -9.00
C ALA A 83 -37.58 11.75 -8.23
N PHE A 84 -37.42 10.63 -7.53
CA PHE A 84 -38.49 10.06 -6.69
C PHE A 84 -38.73 10.87 -5.41
N VAL A 85 -37.66 11.36 -4.76
CA VAL A 85 -37.75 12.14 -3.52
C VAL A 85 -38.28 13.57 -3.76
N VAL A 86 -37.96 14.18 -4.89
CA VAL A 86 -38.41 15.55 -5.24
C VAL A 86 -39.87 15.60 -5.68
N ARG A 87 -40.50 14.46 -5.99
CA ARG A 87 -41.91 14.38 -6.41
C ARG A 87 -42.88 14.06 -5.27
N MET A 88 -42.41 13.98 -4.02
CA MET A 88 -43.26 13.93 -2.82
C MET A 88 -43.43 15.33 -2.23
#